data_AF-A0A543HUE3-F1
#
_entry.id   AF-A0A543HUE3-F1
#
_cell.length_a   1.000
_cell.length_b   1.000
_cell.length_c   1.000
_cell.angle_alpha   90.00
_cell.angle_beta   90.00
_cell.angle_gamma   90.00
#
_symmetry.space_group_name_H-M   'P 1'
#
loop_
_entity.id
_entity.type
_entity.pdbx_description
1 polymer ?
#
loop_
_entity_poly.entity_id
_entity_poly.type
_entity_poly.pdbx_seq_one_letter_code
_entity_poly.pdbx_strand_id
1 'polypeptide(L)' 'MSGQLVTSTVPAGAVVQWGFLTITAANLIVILTMIVVFVLAILLPFPADRDEDRP' A
#
# COMPACT_ATOMS: atom_id res chain seq x y z
N MET A 1 11.10 -13.26 43.90
CA MET A 1 10.21 -12.54 42.97
C MET A 1 10.63 -12.90 41.55
N SER A 2 10.08 -13.98 41.02
CA SER A 2 10.44 -14.52 39.70
C SER A 2 9.72 -13.69 38.64
N GLY A 3 10.49 -12.95 37.83
CA GLY A 3 9.97 -12.17 36.70
C GLY A 3 9.38 -13.11 35.65
N GLN A 4 8.05 -13.24 35.65
CA GLN A 4 7.33 -13.97 34.62
C GLN A 4 7.35 -13.11 33.36
N LEU A 5 8.17 -13.49 32.39
CA LEU A 5 8.10 -12.98 31.03
C LEU A 5 6.70 -13.29 30.50
N VAL A 6 5.84 -12.29 30.50
CA VAL A 6 4.51 -12.36 29.90
C VAL A 6 4.75 -12.40 28.40
N THR A 7 4.87 -13.61 27.85
CA THR A 7 4.65 -13.85 26.42
C THR A 7 3.19 -13.52 26.15
N SER A 8 2.91 -12.24 25.93
CA SER A 8 1.67 -11.81 25.32
C SER A 8 1.69 -12.39 23.91
N THR A 9 0.99 -13.51 23.75
CA THR A 9 0.60 -14.03 22.45
C THR A 9 -0.36 -13.01 21.87
N VAL A 10 0.18 -11.96 21.27
CA VAL A 10 -0.60 -11.02 20.46
C VAL A 10 -1.17 -11.88 19.34
N PRO A 11 -2.50 -12.05 19.25
CA PRO A 11 -3.07 -12.76 18.12
C PRO A 11 -2.71 -11.94 16.89
N ALA A 12 -1.77 -12.44 16.09
CA ALA A 12 -1.43 -11.88 14.80
C ALA A 12 -2.75 -11.81 14.02
N GLY A 13 -3.23 -10.59 13.76
CA GLY A 13 -4.50 -10.34 13.11
C GLY A 13 -4.65 -11.22 11.88
N ALA A 14 -5.81 -11.87 11.76
CA ALA A 14 -6.16 -12.92 10.80
C ALA A 14 -5.28 -12.92 9.53
N VAL A 15 -4.23 -13.73 9.56
CA VAL A 15 -3.33 -13.94 8.42
C VAL A 15 -4.10 -14.76 7.40
N VAL A 16 -4.64 -14.11 6.36
CA VAL A 16 -5.37 -14.83 5.30
C VAL A 16 -4.34 -15.62 4.47
N GLN A 17 -4.22 -16.91 4.79
CA GLN A 17 -3.39 -17.87 4.06
C GLN A 17 -4.21 -18.40 2.87
N TRP A 18 -3.85 -17.99 1.65
CA TRP A 18 -4.48 -18.46 0.40
C TRP A 18 -3.45 -19.23 -0.45
N GLY A 19 -2.89 -20.30 0.13
CA GLY A 19 -2.15 -21.34 -0.58
C GLY A 19 -0.63 -21.15 -0.69
N PHE A 20 -0.12 -20.20 -1.48
CA PHE A 20 1.28 -20.26 -1.95
C PHE A 20 2.16 -19.02 -1.70
N LEU A 21 1.60 -17.89 -1.27
CA LEU A 21 2.36 -16.64 -1.15
C LEU A 21 2.10 -15.94 0.19
N THR A 22 2.99 -16.15 1.16
CA THR A 22 3.00 -15.46 2.45
C THR A 22 3.68 -14.09 2.31
N ILE A 23 3.11 -13.24 1.46
CA ILE A 23 3.37 -11.80 1.40
C ILE A 23 2.00 -11.19 1.63
N THR A 24 1.86 -10.28 2.60
CA THR A 24 0.59 -9.62 2.92
C THR A 24 -0.12 -9.25 1.62
N ALA A 25 -1.34 -9.77 1.37
CA ALA A 25 -2.13 -9.40 0.20
C ALA A 25 -2.19 -7.87 0.00
N ALA A 26 -2.09 -7.13 1.11
CA ALA A 26 -1.87 -5.70 1.16
C ALA A 26 -0.69 -5.21 0.30
N ASN A 27 0.50 -5.82 0.35
CA ASN A 27 1.66 -5.39 -0.44
C ASN A 27 1.41 -5.58 -1.94
N LEU A 28 0.79 -6.69 -2.35
CA LEU A 28 0.45 -6.96 -3.75
C LEU A 28 -0.59 -5.96 -4.26
N ILE A 29 -1.60 -5.65 -3.46
CA ILE A 29 -2.59 -4.60 -3.76
C ILE A 29 -1.92 -3.23 -3.90
N VAL A 30 -0.98 -2.89 -3.01
CA VAL A 30 -0.23 -1.63 -3.07
C VAL A 30 0.58 -1.53 -4.35
N ILE A 31 1.33 -2.58 -4.72
CA ILE A 31 2.11 -2.60 -5.97
C ILE A 31 1.19 -2.40 -7.18
N LEU A 32 0.09 -3.14 -7.25
CA LEU A 32 -0.89 -2.98 -8.34
C LEU A 32 -1.48 -1.57 -8.37
N THR A 33 -1.78 -1.00 -7.22
CA THR A 33 -2.29 0.38 -7.10
C THR A 33 -1.27 1.39 -7.61
N MET A 34 0.01 1.25 -7.24
CA MET A 34 1.08 2.14 -7.72
C MET A 34 1.22 2.07 -9.25
N ILE A 35 1.15 0.88 -9.83
CA ILE A 35 1.21 0.70 -11.28
C ILE A 35 0.01 1.39 -11.96
N VAL A 36 -1.21 1.20 -11.43
CA VAL A 36 -2.42 1.83 -11.97
C VAL A 36 -2.31 3.36 -11.94
N VAL A 37 -1.89 3.94 -10.81
CA VAL A 37 -1.72 5.40 -10.68
C VAL A 37 -0.64 5.91 -11.65
N PHE A 38 0.46 5.18 -11.81
CA PHE A 38 1.52 5.55 -12.74
C PHE A 38 1.02 5.60 -14.19
N VAL A 39 0.31 4.56 -14.62
CA VAL A 39 -0.33 4.54 -15.96
C VAL A 39 -1.34 5.67 -16.09
N LEU A 40 -2.13 5.91 -15.03
CA LEU A 40 -3.11 6.98 -15.02
C LEU A 40 -2.45 8.36 -15.16
N ALA A 41 -1.29 8.59 -14.56
CA ALA A 41 -0.53 9.83 -14.72
C ALA A 41 0.08 9.99 -16.12
N ILE A 42 0.44 8.89 -16.79
CA ILE A 42 0.84 8.93 -18.20
C ILE A 42 -0.37 9.26 -19.09
N LEU A 43 -1.53 8.67 -18.80
CA LEU A 43 -2.77 8.85 -19.57
C LEU A 43 -3.50 10.16 -19.27
N LEU A 44 -3.35 10.71 -18.07
CA LEU A 44 -3.78 12.04 -17.67
C LEU A 44 -2.58 12.98 -17.82
N PRO A 45 -2.28 13.48 -19.04
CA PRO A 45 -1.29 14.53 -19.18
C PRO A 45 -1.73 15.69 -18.28
N PHE A 46 -0.80 16.16 -17.45
CA PHE A 46 -1.04 17.28 -16.56
C PHE A 46 -1.69 18.41 -17.36
N PRO A 47 -2.87 18.92 -16.94
CA PRO A 47 -3.48 20.06 -17.60
C PRO A 47 -2.45 21.18 -17.51
N ALA A 48 -1.90 21.56 -18.67
CA ALA A 48 -0.98 22.67 -18.78
C ALA A 48 -1.62 23.86 -18.07
N ASP A 49 -0.92 24.39 -17.08
CA ASP A 49 -1.31 25.61 -16.39
C ASP A 49 -1.66 26.61 -17.48
N ARG A 50 -2.91 27.07 -17.49
CA ARG A 50 -3.32 28.11 -18.41
C ARG A 50 -2.43 29.28 -18.06
N ASP A 51 -1.46 29.56 -18.92
CA ASP A 51 -0.74 30.80 -18.95
C ASP A 51 -1.80 31.89 -18.85
N GLU A 52 -1.95 32.42 -17.64
CA GLU A 52 -2.56 33.72 -17.44
C GLU A 52 -1.56 34.66 -18.12
N ASP A 53 -1.78 34.82 -19.43
CA ASP A 53 -1.42 35.99 -20.22
C ASP A 53 -1.88 37.21 -19.41
N ARG A 54 -1.05 37.61 -18.44
CA ARG A 54 -1.24 38.81 -17.67
C ARG A 54 -0.42 39.89 -18.39
N PRO A 55 -1.08 40.85 -19.06
CA PRO A 55 -0.44 41.87 -19.88
C PRO A 55 0.42 42.84 -19.06
#